data_AF-A0A399X214-F1
#
_entry.id   AF-A0A399X214-F1
#
_cell.length_a   1.000
_cell.length_b   1.000
_cell.length_c   1.000
_cell.angle_alpha   90.00
_cell.angle_beta   90.00
_cell.angle_gamma   90.00
#
_symmetry.space_group_name_H-M   'P 1'
#
loop_
_entity.id
_entity.type
_entity.pdbx_description
1 polymer ?
#
loop_
_entity_poly.entity_id
_entity_poly.type
_entity_poly.pdbx_seq_one_letter_code
_entity_poly.pdbx_strand_id
1 'polypeptide(L)'
;MGWKLIGLVGLSLVAWSGRALTLGPFVFDDTKFGDTLLESDGGAWSAVHWLNVFNMDPGNPAYLTGAHVRTGIANIGHGGPVNYRIGYNTGIVNQSGDDLGVIVARDSSDPVRIAVSLDGTNYTSFMVLPASQAVGTGVQMAWYYGASGGNPFDAELFVHPVNLDSFGVGAGQMIRGVAIEGYTGLDLIRVAGLVPEPSALLALASFALLAARRRGNRKTP
;
A
#
# COMPACT_ATOMS: atom_id res chain seq x y z
N MET A 1 28.93 39.01 -31.51
CA MET A 1 27.63 38.47 -31.99
C MET A 1 27.75 36.95 -32.07
N GLY A 2 27.07 36.10 -31.34
CA GLY A 2 26.21 36.19 -30.17
C GLY A 2 26.04 34.75 -29.70
N TRP A 3 26.55 34.41 -28.51
CA TRP A 3 26.52 33.05 -27.99
C TRP A 3 25.12 32.76 -27.44
N LYS A 4 24.39 31.84 -28.06
CA LYS A 4 23.11 31.35 -27.52
C LYS A 4 23.40 30.35 -26.41
N LEU A 5 23.30 30.78 -25.16
CA LEU A 5 23.08 29.89 -24.03
C LEU A 5 21.72 29.20 -24.23
N ILE A 6 21.73 27.92 -24.57
CA ILE A 6 20.55 27.06 -24.48
C ILE A 6 20.47 26.63 -23.02
N GLY A 7 19.56 27.24 -22.27
CA GLY A 7 19.26 26.88 -20.89
C GLY A 7 18.73 25.45 -20.83
N LEU A 8 19.57 24.54 -20.33
CA LEU A 8 19.15 23.21 -19.92
C LEU A 8 18.29 23.40 -18.67
N VAL A 9 16.97 23.28 -18.83
CA VAL A 9 16.04 23.26 -17.69
C VAL A 9 16.38 22.01 -16.88
N GLY A 10 17.05 22.22 -15.75
CA GLY A 10 17.28 21.17 -14.77
C GLY A 10 15.94 20.68 -14.27
N LEU A 11 15.57 19.45 -14.64
CA LEU A 11 14.48 18.73 -14.03
C LEU A 11 14.91 18.45 -12.58
N SER A 12 14.66 19.40 -11.68
CA SER A 12 14.79 19.15 -10.25
C SER A 12 13.67 18.18 -9.88
N LEU A 13 13.99 16.88 -9.91
CA LEU A 13 13.25 15.86 -9.19
C LEU A 13 13.21 16.33 -7.74
N VAL A 14 12.06 16.86 -7.32
CA VAL A 14 11.77 17.08 -5.91
C VAL A 14 11.76 15.68 -5.32
N ALA A 15 12.86 15.29 -4.68
CA ALA A 15 12.94 14.07 -3.90
C ALA A 15 11.93 14.25 -2.77
N TRP A 16 10.77 13.63 -2.93
CA TRP A 16 9.76 13.58 -1.89
C TRP A 16 10.38 12.78 -0.75
N SER A 17 10.75 13.46 0.33
CA SER A 17 11.36 12.82 1.51
C SER A 17 10.30 12.12 2.37
N GLY A 18 9.39 11.38 1.74
CA GLY A 18 8.69 10.30 2.43
C GLY A 18 9.75 9.28 2.83
N ARG A 19 9.78 8.87 4.10
CA ARG A 19 10.57 7.70 4.46
C ARG A 19 10.02 6.54 3.63
N ALA A 20 10.88 5.77 2.98
CA ALA A 20 10.44 4.58 2.29
C ALA A 20 10.54 3.39 3.24
N LEU A 21 9.52 2.55 3.29
CA LEU A 21 9.59 1.24 3.95
C LEU A 21 9.87 0.18 2.90
N THR A 22 11.00 -0.53 3.01
CA THR A 22 11.35 -1.63 2.11
C THR A 22 10.97 -2.96 2.73
N LEU A 23 10.19 -3.77 2.00
CA LEU A 23 9.85 -5.16 2.34
C LEU A 23 10.24 -6.06 1.16
N GLY A 24 11.39 -6.72 1.25
CA GLY A 24 11.94 -7.50 0.14
C GLY A 24 12.11 -6.62 -1.12
N PRO A 25 11.50 -6.97 -2.26
CA PRO A 25 11.56 -6.15 -3.48
C PRO A 25 10.62 -4.93 -3.45
N PHE A 26 9.70 -4.85 -2.49
CA PHE A 26 8.69 -3.79 -2.45
C PHE A 26 9.19 -2.57 -1.70
N VAL A 27 8.95 -1.39 -2.25
CA VAL A 27 9.22 -0.10 -1.61
C VAL A 27 7.89 0.62 -1.41
N PHE A 28 7.54 0.86 -0.15
CA PHE A 28 6.31 1.54 0.24
C PHE A 28 6.60 2.99 0.62
N ASP A 29 5.67 3.87 0.30
CA ASP A 29 5.67 5.25 0.77
C ASP A 29 5.07 5.28 2.18
N ASP A 30 5.89 5.58 3.19
CA ASP A 30 5.48 5.61 4.62
C ASP A 30 4.36 6.62 4.86
N THR A 31 4.23 7.63 3.99
CA THR A 31 3.15 8.64 4.05
C THR A 31 1.83 8.16 3.44
N LYS A 32 1.82 6.99 2.80
CA LYS A 32 0.66 6.36 2.16
C LYS A 32 0.23 5.08 2.86
N PHE A 33 0.63 4.89 4.11
CA PHE A 33 -0.11 4.00 5.01
C PHE A 33 -1.37 4.70 5.45
N GLY A 34 -2.43 3.94 5.70
CA GLY A 34 -3.73 4.50 6.09
C GLY A 34 -3.64 5.39 7.33
N ASP A 35 -4.41 6.47 7.33
CA ASP A 35 -4.52 7.37 8.48
C ASP A 35 -5.69 6.97 9.40
N THR A 36 -6.67 6.28 8.83
CA THR A 36 -7.89 5.87 9.52
C THR A 36 -8.18 4.41 9.21
N LEU A 37 -8.62 3.68 10.24
CA LEU A 37 -9.13 2.33 10.13
C LEU A 37 -10.55 2.33 10.74
N LEU A 38 -11.53 1.88 9.96
CA LEU A 38 -12.89 1.64 10.43
C LEU A 38 -13.17 0.14 10.30
N GLU A 39 -13.52 -0.52 11.40
CA GLU A 39 -13.90 -1.93 11.40
C GLU A 39 -15.43 -2.07 11.32
N SER A 40 -15.90 -3.16 10.71
CA SER A 40 -17.30 -3.58 10.78
C SER A 40 -17.40 -5.04 11.22
N ASP A 41 -18.25 -5.29 12.20
CA ASP A 41 -18.63 -6.61 12.74
C ASP A 41 -19.79 -7.27 11.94
N GLY A 42 -20.00 -6.85 10.69
CA GLY A 42 -21.15 -7.28 9.89
C GLY A 42 -22.39 -6.38 10.03
N GLY A 43 -22.26 -5.24 10.72
CA GLY A 43 -23.31 -4.22 10.85
C GLY A 43 -22.78 -2.78 10.71
N ALA A 44 -22.60 -2.09 11.84
CA ALA A 44 -22.19 -0.69 11.86
C ALA A 44 -20.67 -0.55 11.74
N TRP A 45 -20.20 0.49 11.03
CA TRP A 45 -18.79 0.86 10.99
C TRP A 45 -18.42 1.62 12.25
N SER A 46 -17.36 1.19 12.94
CA SER A 46 -16.92 1.78 14.20
C SER A 46 -15.44 2.16 14.14
N ALA A 47 -15.13 3.38 14.58
CA ALA A 47 -13.78 3.83 14.89
C ALA A 47 -13.41 3.58 16.38
N VAL A 48 -14.34 3.00 17.15
CA VAL A 48 -14.23 2.88 18.62
C VAL A 48 -13.30 1.72 19.01
N HIS A 49 -13.00 0.80 18.08
CA HIS A 49 -12.06 -0.28 18.29
C HIS A 49 -10.63 0.21 17.99
N TRP A 50 -10.07 0.88 19.00
CA TRP A 50 -8.65 1.10 19.32
C TRP A 50 -7.64 1.13 18.16
N LEU A 51 -7.24 2.32 17.73
CA LEU A 51 -6.03 2.51 16.92
C LEU A 51 -4.77 2.26 17.78
N ASN A 52 -4.28 1.02 17.85
CA ASN A 52 -2.97 0.79 18.47
C ASN A 52 -1.86 1.27 17.52
N VAL A 53 -1.31 2.44 17.82
CA VAL A 53 -0.20 3.07 17.08
C VAL A 53 1.18 2.60 17.56
N PHE A 54 1.24 1.67 18.52
CA PHE A 54 2.47 1.06 19.01
C PHE A 54 2.38 -0.46 18.96
N ASN A 55 3.48 -1.16 18.66
CA ASN A 55 3.52 -2.63 18.75
C ASN A 55 3.72 -3.08 20.21
N MET A 56 2.65 -3.05 21.01
CA MET A 56 2.65 -3.48 22.42
C MET A 56 1.40 -4.31 22.74
N ASP A 57 1.47 -5.17 23.78
CA ASP A 57 0.31 -5.93 24.30
C ASP A 57 -0.83 -4.96 24.66
N PRO A 58 -2.02 -5.10 24.07
CA PRO A 58 -3.11 -4.17 24.28
C PRO A 58 -3.99 -4.50 25.51
N GLY A 59 -3.75 -5.63 26.20
CA GLY A 59 -4.66 -6.13 27.23
C GLY A 59 -5.94 -6.76 26.66
N ASN A 60 -6.94 -7.01 27.52
CA ASN A 60 -8.20 -7.67 27.16
C ASN A 60 -9.42 -6.78 27.49
N PRO A 61 -10.41 -6.57 26.59
CA PRO A 61 -10.44 -7.00 25.19
C PRO A 61 -9.79 -5.97 24.27
N ALA A 62 -8.95 -6.41 23.35
CA ALA A 62 -8.45 -5.55 22.28
C ALA A 62 -8.17 -6.36 21.02
N TYR A 63 -8.82 -5.94 19.94
CA TYR A 63 -8.70 -6.54 18.63
C TYR A 63 -8.58 -5.36 17.65
N LEU A 64 -7.48 -5.35 16.89
CA LEU A 64 -7.17 -4.47 15.75
C LEU A 64 -6.62 -3.06 16.02
N THR A 65 -5.90 -2.56 15.00
CA THR A 65 -4.63 -1.83 15.14
C THR A 65 -4.34 -0.87 13.99
N GLY A 66 -3.45 0.10 14.22
CA GLY A 66 -3.14 1.18 13.27
C GLY A 66 -2.73 0.68 11.89
N ALA A 67 -2.96 1.48 10.85
CA ALA A 67 -2.83 1.03 9.47
C ALA A 67 -1.37 0.90 8.96
N HIS A 68 -0.37 0.99 9.84
CA HIS A 68 1.05 0.88 9.50
C HIS A 68 1.63 -0.51 9.89
N VAL A 69 2.63 -0.99 9.14
CA VAL A 69 3.30 -2.30 9.40
C VAL A 69 4.12 -2.33 10.69
N ARG A 70 4.47 -1.19 11.26
CA ARG A 70 5.16 -1.13 12.56
C ARG A 70 4.20 -0.98 13.74
N THR A 71 2.92 -0.79 13.46
CA THR A 71 1.92 -0.44 14.47
C THR A 71 0.85 -1.53 14.52
N GLY A 72 1.12 -2.52 15.37
CA GLY A 72 0.07 -3.19 16.12
C GLY A 72 -0.21 -4.67 15.80
N ILE A 73 -1.03 -5.22 16.68
CA ILE A 73 -1.55 -6.59 16.83
C ILE A 73 -2.26 -7.14 15.59
N ALA A 74 -2.04 -8.42 15.37
CA ALA A 74 -2.59 -9.26 14.32
C ALA A 74 -4.13 -9.46 14.44
N ASN A 75 -4.84 -9.69 13.35
CA ASN A 75 -6.31 -9.91 13.32
C ASN A 75 -6.74 -11.31 13.81
N ILE A 76 -5.85 -11.99 14.54
CA ILE A 76 -6.05 -13.35 15.04
C ILE A 76 -6.95 -13.34 16.27
N GLY A 77 -7.97 -14.21 16.24
CA GLY A 77 -8.94 -14.37 17.31
C GLY A 77 -10.32 -13.79 16.98
N HIS A 78 -10.49 -13.12 15.83
CA HIS A 78 -11.82 -12.81 15.34
C HIS A 78 -12.49 -14.12 14.86
N GLY A 79 -13.60 -14.50 15.48
CA GLY A 79 -14.33 -15.74 15.16
C GLY A 79 -15.03 -15.78 13.79
N GLY A 80 -14.69 -14.88 12.87
CA GLY A 80 -15.33 -14.71 11.56
C GLY A 80 -14.50 -13.85 10.61
N PRO A 81 -15.00 -13.60 9.39
CA PRO A 81 -14.34 -12.72 8.43
C PRO A 81 -14.18 -11.31 9.00
N VAL A 82 -13.02 -10.71 8.75
CA VAL A 82 -12.71 -9.35 9.18
C VAL A 82 -13.03 -8.41 8.03
N ASN A 83 -13.85 -7.40 8.29
CA ASN A 83 -14.17 -6.36 7.32
C ASN A 83 -13.71 -5.01 7.85
N TYR A 84 -12.82 -4.34 7.13
CA TYR A 84 -12.38 -3.01 7.51
C TYR A 84 -12.24 -2.07 6.31
N ARG A 85 -12.33 -0.77 6.57
CA ARG A 85 -12.07 0.32 5.63
C ARG A 85 -10.87 1.10 6.10
N ILE A 86 -9.91 1.28 5.20
CA ILE A 86 -8.76 2.15 5.38
C ILE A 86 -9.02 3.45 4.65
N GLY A 87 -8.87 4.59 5.31
CA GLY A 87 -8.90 5.91 4.69
C GLY A 87 -7.53 6.55 4.65
N TYR A 88 -7.28 7.35 3.61
CA TYR A 88 -6.00 8.01 3.35
C TYR A 88 -6.17 9.54 3.25
N ASN A 89 -5.45 10.28 4.09
CA ASN A 89 -5.31 11.73 3.98
C ASN A 89 -4.47 12.09 2.75
N THR A 90 -3.38 11.36 2.55
CA THR A 90 -2.58 11.38 1.32
C THR A 90 -2.96 10.19 0.48
N GLY A 91 -3.91 10.38 -0.43
CA GLY A 91 -4.41 9.27 -1.26
C GLY A 91 -3.35 8.69 -2.19
N ILE A 92 -3.67 7.51 -2.72
CA ILE A 92 -2.77 6.72 -3.55
C ILE A 92 -3.12 6.96 -5.01
N VAL A 93 -2.15 7.48 -5.76
CA VAL A 93 -2.31 7.87 -7.17
C VAL A 93 -2.10 6.65 -8.06
N ASN A 94 -3.05 6.41 -8.97
CA ASN A 94 -2.90 5.42 -10.03
C ASN A 94 -1.83 5.85 -11.03
N GLN A 95 -0.84 4.99 -11.20
CA GLN A 95 0.32 5.14 -12.06
C GLN A 95 0.44 3.90 -12.95
N SER A 96 1.46 3.85 -13.79
CA SER A 96 1.72 2.64 -14.58
C SER A 96 2.31 1.55 -13.68
N GLY A 97 1.62 0.41 -13.56
CA GLY A 97 2.11 -0.76 -12.83
C GLY A 97 1.34 -0.99 -11.54
N ASP A 98 2.01 -1.55 -10.53
CA ASP A 98 1.40 -1.79 -9.22
C ASP A 98 1.50 -0.54 -8.34
N ASP A 99 0.35 -0.09 -7.83
CA ASP A 99 0.23 1.15 -7.05
C ASP A 99 0.08 0.89 -5.56
N LEU A 100 -0.43 -0.29 -5.22
CA LEU A 100 -0.81 -0.71 -3.88
C LEU A 100 -0.11 -2.02 -3.55
N GLY A 101 0.32 -2.16 -2.30
CA GLY A 101 0.63 -3.47 -1.74
C GLY A 101 -0.31 -3.79 -0.60
N VAL A 102 -1.03 -4.90 -0.71
CA VAL A 102 -1.73 -5.51 0.42
C VAL A 102 -0.74 -6.41 1.14
N ILE A 103 -0.31 -5.98 2.32
CA ILE A 103 0.70 -6.65 3.13
C ILE A 103 -0.03 -7.57 4.10
N VAL A 104 0.32 -8.86 4.07
CA VAL A 104 -0.22 -9.86 4.98
C VAL A 104 0.88 -10.55 5.77
N ALA A 105 0.55 -11.03 6.97
CA ALA A 105 1.44 -11.89 7.76
C ALA A 105 0.90 -13.31 7.74
N ARG A 106 1.85 -14.27 7.68
CA ARG A 106 1.64 -15.71 7.50
C ARG A 106 1.13 -16.08 6.10
N ASP A 107 1.72 -17.13 5.53
CA ASP A 107 1.20 -17.78 4.33
C ASP A 107 -0.14 -18.45 4.68
N SER A 108 -1.24 -17.79 4.35
CA SER A 108 -2.59 -18.33 4.46
C SER A 108 -3.05 -18.75 3.08
N SER A 109 -3.75 -19.88 2.99
CA SER A 109 -4.49 -20.26 1.79
C SER A 109 -5.68 -19.35 1.51
N ASP A 110 -6.02 -18.47 2.45
CA ASP A 110 -7.18 -17.61 2.37
C ASP A 110 -6.97 -16.46 1.39
N PRO A 111 -7.95 -16.17 0.51
CA PRO A 111 -7.87 -15.01 -0.35
C PRO A 111 -8.13 -13.72 0.44
N VAL A 112 -7.61 -12.60 -0.07
CA VAL A 112 -8.02 -11.27 0.37
C VAL A 112 -9.01 -10.71 -0.65
N ARG A 113 -10.08 -10.05 -0.20
CA ARG A 113 -10.95 -9.30 -1.10
C ARG A 113 -10.75 -7.81 -0.88
N ILE A 114 -10.61 -7.07 -1.97
CA ILE A 114 -10.32 -5.63 -1.93
C ILE A 114 -11.29 -4.85 -2.82
N ALA A 115 -11.72 -3.69 -2.34
CA ALA A 115 -12.40 -2.68 -3.13
C ALA A 115 -11.77 -1.31 -2.86
N VAL A 116 -11.83 -0.40 -3.82
CA VAL A 116 -11.22 0.93 -3.71
C VAL A 116 -12.26 2.03 -3.82
N SER A 117 -11.96 3.21 -3.29
CA SER A 117 -12.84 4.37 -3.32
C SER A 117 -12.07 5.64 -3.68
N LEU A 118 -12.62 6.43 -4.61
CA LEU A 118 -12.06 7.73 -5.00
C LEU A 118 -12.44 8.86 -4.01
N ASP A 119 -13.56 8.70 -3.31
CA ASP A 119 -14.11 9.71 -2.39
C ASP A 119 -14.06 9.29 -0.90
N GLY A 120 -13.57 8.07 -0.62
CA GLY A 120 -13.50 7.48 0.71
C GLY A 120 -14.83 6.94 1.24
N THR A 121 -15.91 6.98 0.44
CA THR A 121 -17.27 6.61 0.87
C THR A 121 -17.90 5.57 -0.06
N ASN A 122 -17.81 5.77 -1.37
CA ASN A 122 -18.35 4.90 -2.40
C ASN A 122 -17.23 3.98 -2.91
N TYR A 123 -17.39 2.68 -2.72
CA TYR A 123 -16.40 1.67 -3.09
C TYR A 123 -16.80 0.94 -4.37
N THR A 124 -15.80 0.52 -5.14
CA THR A 124 -15.99 -0.39 -6.29
C THR A 124 -16.50 -1.76 -5.84
N SER A 125 -16.80 -2.63 -6.80
CA SER A 125 -16.97 -4.05 -6.51
C SER A 125 -15.69 -4.66 -5.95
N PHE A 126 -15.84 -5.66 -5.08
CA PHE A 126 -14.72 -6.41 -4.53
C PHE A 126 -14.05 -7.27 -5.59
N MET A 127 -12.73 -7.14 -5.69
CA MET A 127 -11.83 -8.03 -6.41
C MET A 127 -11.24 -9.06 -5.45
N VAL A 128 -11.06 -10.30 -5.92
CA VAL A 128 -10.43 -11.37 -5.16
C VAL A 128 -8.94 -11.44 -5.49
N LEU A 129 -8.11 -11.34 -4.47
CA LEU A 129 -6.67 -11.59 -4.52
C LEU A 129 -6.41 -12.99 -3.95
N PRO A 130 -6.19 -14.01 -4.80
CA PRO A 130 -5.90 -15.35 -4.32
C PRO A 130 -4.55 -15.39 -3.59
N ALA A 131 -4.46 -16.20 -2.54
CA ALA A 131 -3.23 -16.43 -1.78
C ALA A 131 -2.00 -16.74 -2.67
N SER A 132 -2.21 -17.47 -3.78
CA SER A 132 -1.14 -17.82 -4.74
C SER A 132 -0.49 -16.63 -5.45
N GLN A 133 -1.06 -15.42 -5.36
CA GLN A 133 -0.47 -14.19 -5.90
C GLN A 133 0.38 -13.44 -4.86
N ALA A 134 0.37 -13.86 -3.60
CA ALA A 134 1.18 -13.24 -2.56
C ALA A 134 2.66 -13.51 -2.85
N VAL A 135 3.49 -12.46 -2.75
CA VAL A 135 4.94 -12.57 -2.91
C VAL A 135 5.58 -12.49 -1.54
N GLY A 136 6.32 -13.53 -1.16
CA GLY A 136 7.10 -13.55 0.09
C GLY A 136 8.18 -12.48 0.04
N THR A 137 8.26 -11.67 1.10
CA THR A 137 9.21 -10.57 1.17
C THR A 137 10.54 -10.97 1.81
N GLY A 138 10.59 -12.14 2.47
CA GLY A 138 11.72 -12.56 3.32
C GLY A 138 11.87 -11.76 4.61
N VAL A 139 11.01 -10.75 4.85
CA VAL A 139 11.02 -9.95 6.07
C VAL A 139 10.19 -10.63 7.14
N GLN A 140 10.84 -10.93 8.26
CA GLN A 140 10.18 -11.44 9.47
C GLN A 140 9.80 -10.27 10.39
N MET A 141 8.60 -10.32 10.96
CA MET A 141 8.16 -9.39 11.99
C MET A 141 7.49 -10.11 13.14
N ALA A 142 7.72 -9.59 14.34
CA ALA A 142 7.20 -10.13 15.59
C ALA A 142 5.91 -9.39 15.97
N TRP A 143 4.81 -10.14 16.12
CA TRP A 143 3.48 -9.58 16.38
C TRP A 143 2.89 -10.16 17.66
N TYR A 144 2.35 -9.29 18.51
CA TYR A 144 1.51 -9.73 19.62
C TYR A 144 0.10 -10.02 19.11
N TYR A 145 -0.52 -11.13 19.53
CA TYR A 145 -1.93 -11.43 19.30
C TYR A 145 -2.49 -12.45 20.29
N GLY A 146 -3.82 -12.41 20.48
CA GLY A 146 -4.56 -13.27 21.41
C GLY A 146 -4.81 -12.62 22.78
N ALA A 147 -5.78 -13.17 23.54
CA ALA A 147 -6.11 -12.69 24.87
C ALA A 147 -5.00 -13.09 25.87
N SER A 148 -4.10 -12.15 26.15
CA SER A 148 -3.14 -12.07 27.27
C SER A 148 -1.86 -12.94 27.25
N GLY A 149 -0.71 -12.28 27.46
CA GLY A 149 0.46 -12.84 28.15
C GLY A 149 1.46 -13.68 27.33
N GLY A 150 1.29 -13.78 26.01
CA GLY A 150 2.18 -14.53 25.13
C GLY A 150 3.39 -13.73 24.63
N ASN A 151 4.48 -14.42 24.30
CA ASN A 151 5.54 -13.86 23.47
C ASN A 151 5.00 -13.48 22.09
N PRO A 152 5.58 -12.48 21.41
CA PRO A 152 5.17 -12.18 20.05
C PRO A 152 5.46 -13.38 19.15
N PHE A 153 4.61 -13.58 18.14
CA PHE A 153 4.79 -14.60 17.13
C PHE A 153 5.52 -14.00 15.95
N ASP A 154 6.60 -14.66 15.53
CA ASP A 154 7.32 -14.28 14.32
C ASP A 154 6.55 -14.78 13.10
N ALA A 155 6.32 -13.89 12.15
CA ALA A 155 5.69 -14.21 10.88
C ALA A 155 6.41 -13.51 9.72
N GLU A 156 6.55 -14.24 8.62
CA GLU A 156 6.98 -13.66 7.35
C GLU A 156 5.87 -12.77 6.80
N LEU A 157 6.28 -11.64 6.22
CA LEU A 157 5.40 -10.76 5.48
C LEU A 157 5.35 -11.13 4.00
N PHE A 158 4.13 -11.13 3.46
CA PHE A 158 3.85 -11.29 2.06
C PHE A 158 3.16 -10.04 1.53
N VAL A 159 3.32 -9.77 0.24
CA VAL A 159 2.68 -8.63 -0.43
C VAL A 159 1.90 -9.12 -1.63
N HIS A 160 0.64 -8.74 -1.73
CA HIS A 160 -0.10 -8.75 -2.98
C HIS A 160 0.06 -7.39 -3.65
N PRO A 161 0.84 -7.29 -4.73
CA PRO A 161 0.87 -6.09 -5.55
C PRO A 161 -0.45 -5.93 -6.30
N VAL A 162 -0.95 -4.70 -6.35
CA VAL A 162 -2.25 -4.39 -6.95
C VAL A 162 -2.14 -3.15 -7.83
N ASN A 163 -2.51 -3.33 -9.10
CA ASN A 163 -2.65 -2.26 -10.10
C ASN A 163 -4.06 -1.66 -10.04
N LEU A 164 -4.17 -0.34 -9.87
CA LEU A 164 -5.44 0.37 -9.74
C LEU A 164 -6.26 0.43 -11.04
N ASP A 165 -5.64 0.26 -12.21
CA ASP A 165 -6.35 0.13 -13.49
C ASP A 165 -7.36 -1.02 -13.48
N SER A 166 -7.07 -2.07 -12.70
CA SER A 166 -7.94 -3.24 -12.56
C SER A 166 -9.29 -2.92 -11.88
N PHE A 167 -9.38 -1.78 -11.19
CA PHE A 167 -10.60 -1.25 -10.58
C PHE A 167 -11.27 -0.15 -11.44
N GLY A 168 -10.74 0.14 -12.62
CA GLY A 168 -11.23 1.20 -13.50
C GLY A 168 -10.84 2.61 -13.03
N VAL A 169 -9.85 2.74 -12.15
CA VAL A 169 -9.30 4.05 -11.75
C VAL A 169 -8.49 4.59 -12.92
N GLY A 170 -8.76 5.82 -13.37
CA GLY A 170 -8.01 6.44 -14.46
C GLY A 170 -6.59 6.85 -14.04
N ALA A 171 -5.65 6.85 -14.98
CA ALA A 171 -4.28 7.29 -14.72
C ALA A 171 -4.24 8.71 -14.12
N GLY A 172 -3.48 8.88 -13.03
CA GLY A 172 -3.38 10.14 -12.28
C GLY A 172 -4.55 10.42 -11.34
N GLN A 173 -5.61 9.61 -11.34
CA GLN A 173 -6.64 9.66 -10.30
C GLN A 173 -6.11 9.08 -9.00
N MET A 174 -6.72 9.49 -7.89
CA MET A 174 -6.28 9.13 -6.55
C MET A 174 -7.41 8.40 -5.82
N ILE A 175 -7.09 7.25 -5.23
CA ILE A 175 -8.00 6.61 -4.27
C ILE A 175 -7.81 7.22 -2.88
N ARG A 176 -8.91 7.39 -2.16
CA ARG A 176 -8.97 7.93 -0.80
C ARG A 176 -9.36 6.88 0.24
N GLY A 177 -9.77 5.70 -0.20
CA GLY A 177 -10.04 4.60 0.69
C GLY A 177 -9.92 3.23 0.05
N VAL A 178 -9.68 2.23 0.88
CA VAL A 178 -9.66 0.81 0.54
C VAL A 178 -10.56 0.06 1.51
N ALA A 179 -11.44 -0.80 1.01
CA ALA A 179 -12.19 -1.75 1.81
C ALA A 179 -11.58 -3.13 1.63
N ILE A 180 -11.44 -3.86 2.73
CA ILE A 180 -10.89 -5.21 2.75
C ILE A 180 -11.88 -6.16 3.43
N GLU A 181 -12.05 -7.33 2.84
CA GLU A 181 -12.61 -8.50 3.51
C GLU A 181 -11.51 -9.57 3.58
N GLY A 182 -11.15 -9.97 4.79
CA GLY A 182 -10.19 -11.02 5.08
C GLY A 182 -10.85 -12.19 5.81
N TYR A 183 -10.27 -13.38 5.68
CA TYR A 183 -10.71 -14.57 6.42
C TYR A 183 -9.81 -14.84 7.62
N THR A 184 -10.23 -15.81 8.45
CA THR A 184 -9.69 -16.07 9.78
C THR A 184 -8.23 -16.50 9.82
N GLY A 185 -7.64 -16.95 8.70
CA GLY A 185 -6.24 -17.39 8.63
C GLY A 185 -5.26 -16.28 8.26
N LEU A 186 -5.73 -15.08 7.93
CA LEU A 186 -4.86 -13.93 7.71
C LEU A 186 -4.49 -13.36 9.08
N ASP A 187 -3.21 -13.23 9.38
CA ASP A 187 -2.75 -12.79 10.70
C ASP A 187 -2.54 -11.28 10.75
N LEU A 188 -2.15 -10.67 9.64
CA LEU A 188 -2.06 -9.22 9.48
C LEU A 188 -2.64 -8.89 8.12
N ILE A 189 -3.31 -7.76 8.01
CA ILE A 189 -3.59 -7.17 6.70
C ILE A 189 -3.39 -5.65 6.79
N ARG A 190 -2.55 -5.11 5.91
CA ARG A 190 -2.27 -3.68 5.75
C ARG A 190 -2.31 -3.31 4.28
N VAL A 191 -2.59 -2.05 3.97
CA VAL A 191 -2.61 -1.57 2.58
C VAL A 191 -1.93 -0.23 2.50
N ALA A 192 -0.92 -0.13 1.65
CA ALA A 192 -0.16 1.08 1.46
C ALA A 192 0.24 1.30 -0.01
N GLY A 193 0.52 2.54 -0.34
CA GLY A 193 0.99 2.92 -1.67
C GLY A 193 2.42 2.45 -1.94
N LEU A 194 2.62 1.80 -3.09
CA LEU A 194 3.93 1.46 -3.61
C LEU A 194 4.61 2.70 -4.21
N VAL A 195 5.92 2.77 -4.05
CA VAL A 195 6.79 3.70 -4.78
C VAL A 195 7.16 3.03 -6.10
N PRO A 196 6.96 3.69 -7.26
CA PRO A 196 7.39 3.15 -8.54
C PRO A 196 8.87 2.78 -8.51
N GLU A 197 9.22 1.63 -9.06
CA GLU A 197 10.62 1.23 -9.09
C GLU A 197 11.49 2.29 -9.81
N PRO A 198 12.71 2.58 -9.30
CA PRO A 198 13.61 3.53 -9.93
C PRO A 198 13.94 3.20 -11.40
N SER A 199 13.87 1.91 -11.76
CA SER A 199 14.07 1.41 -13.12
C SER A 199 13.06 1.98 -14.12
N ALA A 200 11.80 2.16 -13.71
CA ALA A 200 10.77 2.79 -14.53
C ALA A 200 11.08 4.27 -14.80
N LEU A 201 11.61 4.99 -13.80
CA LEU A 201 12.05 6.39 -13.95
C LEU A 201 13.28 6.51 -14.87
N LEU A 202 14.22 5.57 -14.77
CA LEU A 202 15.40 5.51 -15.65
C LEU A 202 15.01 5.21 -17.11
N ALA A 203 14.02 4.34 -17.34
CA ALA A 203 13.48 4.09 -18.67
C ALA A 203 12.82 5.34 -19.27
N LEU A 204 11.97 6.03 -18.52
CA LEU A 204 11.35 7.29 -18.95
C LEU A 204 12.38 8.39 -19.24
N ALA A 205 13.39 8.54 -18.37
CA ALA A 205 14.46 9.51 -18.55
C ALA A 205 15.29 9.21 -19.81
N SER A 206 15.60 7.94 -20.09
CA SER A 206 16.36 7.55 -21.28
C SER A 206 15.57 7.74 -22.58
N PHE A 207 14.25 7.48 -22.59
CA PHE A 207 13.39 7.81 -23.74
C PHE A 207 13.28 9.32 -23.98
N ALA A 208 13.15 10.13 -22.92
CA ALA A 208 13.11 11.58 -23.03
C ALA A 208 14.42 12.15 -23.60
N LEU A 209 15.58 11.63 -23.15
CA LEU A 209 16.90 11.97 -23.68
C LEU A 209 17.04 11.58 -25.17
N LEU A 210 16.59 10.39 -25.57
CA LEU A 210 16.61 9.95 -26.95
C LEU A 210 15.70 10.81 -27.86
N ALA A 211 14.52 11.18 -27.38
CA ALA A 211 13.59 12.05 -28.11
C ALA A 211 14.15 13.47 -28.29
N ALA A 212 14.75 14.03 -27.23
CA ALA A 212 15.43 15.33 -27.29
C ALA A 212 16.60 15.31 -28.30
N ARG A 213 17.40 14.24 -28.30
CA ARG A 213 18.54 14.07 -29.23
C ARG A 213 18.09 13.97 -30.68
N ARG A 214 16.96 13.30 -30.98
CA ARG A 214 16.41 13.23 -32.34
C ARG A 214 15.87 14.57 -32.85
N ARG A 215 15.34 15.41 -31.96
CA ARG A 215 14.82 16.74 -32.34
C ARG A 215 15.94 17.73 -32.69
N GLY A 216 17.10 17.64 -32.05
CA GLY A 216 18.27 18.46 -32.35
C GLY A 216 18.94 18.18 -33.70
N ASN A 217 18.71 17.00 -34.30
CA ASN A 217 19.33 16.59 -35.57
C ASN A 217 18.49 16.87 -36.82
N ARG A 218 17.25 17.37 -36.70
CA ARG A 218 16.50 17.87 -37.85
C ARG A 218 17.01 19.27 -38.21
N LYS A 219 18.10 19.32 -38.98
CA LYS A 219 18.42 20.51 -39.77
C LYS A 219 17.31 20.67 -40.80
N THR A 220 16.57 21.77 -40.73
CA THR A 220 15.64 22.19 -41.78
C THR A 220 16.43 22.37 -43.08
N PRO A 221 15.90 21.89 -44.22
CA PRO A 221 16.53 22.09 -45.53
C PRO A 221 16.64 23.57 -45.89
#